data_AF-A0A2N1D6J7-F1
#
_entry.id   AF-A0A2N1D6J7-F1
#
_cell.length_a   1.000
_cell.length_b   1.000
_cell.length_c   1.000
_cell.angle_alpha   90.00
_cell.angle_beta   90.00
_cell.angle_gamma   90.00
#
_symmetry.space_group_name_H-M   'P 1'
#
loop_
_entity.id
_entity.type
_entity.pdbx_description
1 polymer ?
#
loop_
_entity_poly.entity_id
_entity_poly.type
_entity_poly.pdbx_seq_one_letter_code
_entity_poly.pdbx_strand_id
1 'polypeptide(L)'
;MNLSYDNIFDAVSESPEQALLDKKCSDLMIEIHGMLDLKNAPIKTIVQALGLTPEQARKLAKGKTEKFSFYELQTFVERLSPCIK
;
A
#
# COMPACT_ATOMS: atom_id res chain seq x y z
N MET A 1 -38.34 -21.36 6.92
CA MET A 1 -36.95 -21.07 7.34
C MET A 1 -36.23 -20.57 6.10
N ASN A 2 -36.13 -19.26 5.91
CA ASN A 2 -35.50 -18.67 4.73
C ASN A 2 -34.15 -18.12 5.16
N LEU A 3 -33.08 -18.87 4.92
CA LEU A 3 -31.71 -18.45 5.20
C LEU A 3 -31.24 -17.54 4.05
N SER A 4 -31.46 -16.24 4.21
CA SER A 4 -30.81 -15.24 3.37
C SER A 4 -29.34 -15.17 3.78
N TYR A 5 -28.45 -15.58 2.88
CA TYR A 5 -27.02 -15.46 3.08
C TYR A 5 -26.57 -14.07 2.61
N ASP A 6 -26.47 -13.13 3.55
CA ASP A 6 -25.81 -11.83 3.37
C ASP A 6 -24.28 -12.00 3.39
N ASN A 7 -23.74 -12.75 2.41
CA ASN A 7 -22.31 -12.86 2.17
C ASN A 7 -21.86 -11.92 1.04
N ILE A 8 -22.54 -10.79 0.87
CA ILE A 8 -21.93 -9.68 0.14
C ILE A 8 -20.88 -9.14 1.08
N PHE A 9 -19.63 -9.17 0.64
CA PHE A 9 -18.53 -8.47 1.30
C PHE A 9 -19.01 -7.08 1.69
N ASP A 10 -19.28 -6.90 2.97
CA ASP A 10 -19.52 -5.62 3.61
C ASP A 10 -18.17 -4.90 3.75
N ALA A 11 -17.45 -4.78 2.63
CA ALA A 11 -16.44 -3.75 2.47
C ALA A 11 -17.20 -2.45 2.20
N VAL A 12 -17.92 -2.01 3.23
CA VAL A 12 -18.58 -0.71 3.25
C VAL A 12 -17.46 0.31 3.24
N SER A 13 -17.10 0.80 2.06
CA SER A 13 -16.52 2.13 1.98
C SER A 13 -17.70 3.07 2.25
N GLU A 14 -17.86 3.47 3.52
CA GLU A 14 -18.99 4.25 4.02
C GLU A 14 -19.10 5.64 3.37
N SER A 15 -18.10 6.07 2.59
CA SER A 15 -18.17 7.31 1.81
C SER A 15 -17.40 7.23 0.48
N PRO A 16 -17.86 7.94 -0.57
CA PRO A 16 -17.13 8.07 -1.85
C PRO A 16 -15.70 8.60 -1.69
N GLU A 17 -15.46 9.43 -0.69
CA GLU A 17 -14.15 9.98 -0.35
C GLU A 17 -13.21 8.87 0.15
N GLN A 18 -13.71 7.95 0.97
CA GLN A 18 -12.94 6.81 1.47
C GLN A 18 -12.56 5.86 0.34
N ALA A 19 -13.49 5.56 -0.57
CA ALA A 19 -13.22 4.70 -1.73
C ALA A 19 -12.16 5.31 -2.66
N LEU A 20 -12.19 6.64 -2.84
CA LEU A 20 -11.18 7.37 -3.59
C LEU A 20 -9.80 7.31 -2.91
N LEU A 21 -9.77 7.43 -1.58
CA LEU A 21 -8.52 7.32 -0.81
C LEU A 21 -7.93 5.91 -0.91
N ASP A 22 -8.76 4.88 -0.74
CA ASP A 22 -8.34 3.48 -0.84
C ASP A 22 -7.78 3.16 -2.22
N LYS A 23 -8.42 3.68 -3.28
CA LYS A 23 -7.91 3.59 -4.65
C LYS A 23 -6.54 4.27 -4.78
N LYS A 24 -6.40 5.50 -4.29
CA LYS A 24 -5.11 6.23 -4.34
C LYS A 24 -4.00 5.48 -3.60
N CYS A 25 -4.30 4.90 -2.43
CA CYS A 25 -3.35 4.07 -1.69
C CYS A 25 -2.98 2.80 -2.47
N SER A 26 -3.94 2.17 -3.14
CA SER A 26 -3.71 1.01 -4.00
C SER A 26 -2.81 1.36 -5.19
N ASP A 27 -3.09 2.47 -5.88
CA ASP A 27 -2.30 2.95 -7.02
C ASP A 27 -0.85 3.24 -6.61
N LEU A 28 -0.62 3.94 -5.49
CA LEU A 28 0.72 4.19 -4.95
C LEU A 28 1.46 2.89 -4.58
N MET A 29 0.75 1.89 -4.02
CA MET A 29 1.36 0.60 -3.70
C MET A 29 1.83 -0.12 -4.98
N ILE A 30 1.02 -0.09 -6.04
CA ILE A 30 1.39 -0.66 -7.34
C ILE A 30 2.62 0.06 -7.89
N GLU A 31 2.68 1.39 -7.80
CA GLU A 31 3.82 2.18 -8.25
C GLU A 31 5.10 1.83 -7.50
N ILE A 32 5.05 1.74 -6.16
CA ILE A 32 6.20 1.33 -5.33
C ILE A 32 6.67 -0.07 -5.71
N HIS A 33 5.75 -1.02 -5.95
CA HIS A 33 6.08 -2.39 -6.40
C HIS A 33 6.59 -2.44 -7.85
N GLY A 34 6.29 -1.43 -8.66
CA GLY A 34 6.85 -1.27 -10.01
C GLY A 34 8.26 -0.66 -9.99
N MET A 35 8.52 0.28 -9.08
CA MET A 35 9.82 0.96 -8.94
C MET A 35 10.85 0.11 -8.19
N LEU A 36 10.43 -0.54 -7.10
CA LEU A 36 11.23 -1.56 -6.44
C LEU A 36 10.62 -2.92 -6.75
N ASP A 37 11.46 -3.86 -7.16
CA ASP A 37 11.09 -5.27 -7.16
C ASP A 37 10.97 -5.79 -5.71
N LEU A 38 9.93 -5.36 -4.99
CA LEU A 38 9.70 -5.69 -3.59
C LEU A 38 9.50 -7.20 -3.37
N LYS A 39 9.20 -7.97 -4.42
CA LYS A 39 9.07 -9.43 -4.35
C LYS A 39 10.43 -10.13 -4.28
N ASN A 40 11.43 -9.63 -5.00
CA ASN A 40 12.75 -10.25 -5.06
C ASN A 40 13.83 -9.48 -4.28
N ALA A 41 13.59 -8.21 -3.95
CA ALA A 41 14.54 -7.38 -3.22
C ALA A 41 14.69 -7.86 -1.76
N PRO A 42 15.93 -7.94 -1.25
CA PRO A 42 16.16 -8.18 0.16
C PRO A 42 15.48 -7.11 1.03
N ILE A 43 14.82 -7.51 2.11
CA ILE A 43 14.18 -6.59 3.07
C ILE A 43 15.13 -5.49 3.55
N LYS A 44 16.43 -5.81 3.70
CA LYS A 44 17.46 -4.82 4.09
C LYS A 44 17.58 -3.68 3.07
N THR A 45 17.51 -3.99 1.78
CA THR A 45 17.55 -3.00 0.69
C THR A 45 16.31 -2.11 0.75
N ILE A 46 15.14 -2.69 0.98
CA ILE A 46 13.86 -1.97 1.10
C ILE A 46 13.89 -1.02 2.31
N VAL A 47 14.37 -1.50 3.45
CA VAL A 47 14.57 -0.70 4.67
C VAL A 47 15.48 0.50 4.41
N GLN A 48 16.59 0.30 3.70
CA GLN A 48 17.55 1.37 3.39
C GLN A 48 16.99 2.36 2.37
N ALA A 49 16.35 1.89 1.30
CA ALA A 49 15.80 2.75 0.25
C ALA A 49 14.62 3.60 0.75
N LEU A 50 13.76 3.01 1.58
CA LEU A 50 12.52 3.66 2.03
C LEU A 50 12.60 4.23 3.44
N GLY A 51 13.68 4.02 4.18
CA GLY A 51 13.82 4.48 5.57
C GLY A 51 12.77 3.86 6.50
N LEU A 52 12.43 2.60 6.27
CA LEU A 52 11.39 1.86 6.98
C LEU A 52 11.99 0.92 8.03
N THR A 53 11.20 0.50 9.02
CA THR A 53 11.58 -0.63 9.86
C THR A 53 11.50 -1.96 9.07
N PRO A 54 12.24 -3.01 9.46
CA PRO A 54 12.14 -4.32 8.82
C PRO A 54 10.73 -4.92 8.83
N GLU A 55 9.92 -4.60 9.85
CA GLU A 55 8.53 -5.05 9.92
C GLU A 55 7.65 -4.33 8.89
N GLN A 56 7.80 -3.01 8.75
CA GLN A 56 7.09 -2.23 7.74
C GLN A 56 7.48 -2.69 6.33
N ALA A 57 8.77 -2.88 6.06
CA ALA A 57 9.24 -3.38 4.77
C ALA A 57 8.61 -4.74 4.41
N ARG A 58 8.44 -5.65 5.38
CA ARG A 58 7.73 -6.93 5.16
C ARG A 58 6.25 -6.76 4.87
N LYS A 59 5.57 -5.80 5.52
CA LYS A 59 4.16 -5.49 5.27
C LYS A 59 3.97 -4.87 3.88
N LEU A 60 4.88 -3.98 3.50
CA LEU A 60 4.92 -3.33 2.19
C LEU A 60 5.16 -4.35 1.07
N ALA A 61 6.14 -5.24 1.22
CA ALA A 61 6.41 -6.32 0.27
C ALA A 61 5.23 -7.30 0.10
N LYS A 62 4.37 -7.43 1.12
CA LYS A 62 3.14 -8.21 1.06
C LYS A 62 1.93 -7.44 0.51
N GLY A 63 2.09 -6.16 0.15
CA GLY A 63 1.00 -5.33 -0.38
C GLY A 63 -0.09 -4.97 0.64
N LYS A 64 0.22 -4.98 1.94
CA LYS A 64 -0.77 -4.65 2.99
C LYS A 64 -0.99 -3.13 3.11
N THR A 65 -1.78 -2.56 2.19
CA THR A 65 -2.13 -1.13 2.12
C THR A 65 -2.79 -0.60 3.38
N GLU A 66 -3.58 -1.42 4.07
CA GLU A 66 -4.30 -1.09 5.31
C GLU A 66 -3.40 -0.66 6.48
N LYS A 67 -2.09 -0.90 6.36
CA LYS A 67 -1.09 -0.58 7.39
C LYS A 67 -0.28 0.67 7.08
N PHE A 68 -0.59 1.36 5.98
CA PHE A 68 0.08 2.58 5.55
C PHE A 68 -0.96 3.64 5.21
N SER A 69 -0.71 4.87 5.64
CA SER A 69 -1.47 6.03 5.21
C SER A 69 -1.08 6.43 3.78
N PHE A 70 -1.98 7.15 3.11
CA PHE A 70 -1.71 7.76 1.81
C PHE A 70 -0.40 8.57 1.80
N TYR A 71 -0.18 9.39 2.83
CA TYR A 71 1.02 10.24 2.95
C TYR A 71 2.31 9.44 3.09
N GLU A 72 2.29 8.33 3.82
CA GLU A 72 3.44 7.43 3.92
C GLU A 72 3.79 6.83 2.57
N LEU A 73 2.79 6.30 1.85
CA LEU A 73 2.98 5.74 0.51
C LEU A 73 3.50 6.78 -0.48
N GLN A 74 2.95 7.99 -0.43
CA GLN A 74 3.41 9.11 -1.26
C GLN A 74 4.88 9.46 -0.95
N THR A 75 5.25 9.55 0.33
CA THR A 75 6.63 9.78 0.76
C THR A 75 7.58 8.70 0.24
N PHE A 76 7.13 7.44 0.19
CA PHE A 76 7.94 6.35 -0.37
C PHE A 76 8.15 6.51 -1.87
N VAL A 77 7.10 6.83 -2.63
CA VAL A 77 7.23 7.13 -4.07
C VAL A 77 8.21 8.27 -4.31
N GLU A 78 8.12 9.37 -3.55
CA GLU A 78 9.05 10.51 -3.65
C GLU A 78 10.51 10.15 -3.31
N ARG A 79 10.73 9.17 -2.42
CA ARG A 79 12.09 8.67 -2.11
C ARG A 79 12.66 7.80 -3.22
N LEU A 80 11.81 7.05 -3.93
CA LEU A 80 12.22 6.12 -4.99
C LEU A 80 12.37 6.80 -6.35
N SER A 81 11.48 7.74 -6.64
CA SER A 81 11.63 8.71 -7.71
C SER A 81 11.98 10.04 -7.08
N PRO A 82 13.27 10.29 -6.77
CA PRO A 82 13.69 11.66 -6.51
C PRO A 82 13.41 12.40 -7.82
N CYS A 83 12.27 13.08 -7.88
CA CYS A 83 12.02 14.07 -8.91
C CYS A 83 13.25 14.96 -8.89
N ILE A 84 14.03 14.88 -9.97
CA ILE A 84 15.09 15.83 -10.28
C ILE A 84 14.40 17.19 -10.24
N LYS A 85 14.59 17.92 -9.15
CA LYS A 85 14.21 19.32 -9.03
C LYS A 85 15.33 20.17 -9.58
#